data_AF-Q4N1D0-F1
#
_entry.id   AF-Q4N1D0-F1
#
_cell.length_a   1.000
_cell.length_b   1.000
_cell.length_c   1.000
_cell.angle_alpha   90.00
_cell.angle_beta   90.00
_cell.angle_gamma   90.00
#
_symmetry.space_group_name_H-M   'P 1'
#
loop_
_entity.id
_entity.type
_entity.pdbx_description
1 polymer ?
#
loop_
_entity_poly.entity_id
_entity_poly.type
_entity_poly.pdbx_seq_one_letter_code
_entity_poly.pdbx_strand_id
1 'polypeptide(L)'
;MKLIIFLYINLLYNFIYTSGTRITPGDEESNDKSVASSLSSDLGDLSENVNEVTEEYSEDSGETGTPKEIKEKKIRKNYQKEFDKDFLDAEKVVEKQYNKYVKGTYESLDLIQFSSEHLKRFWYTGQCKRNYTLECPKSWVKVENGCKAPENYSGDCDDLRDFSNMKPEEKEDFAWRCQVEWPCINEMPIDEGFECPFEWAPISDSLCLAPKTYDGICSPIIDMSTVDISKKAFYEWKCNVYSS
;
A
#
# COMPACT_ATOMS: atom_id res chain seq x y z
N MET A 1 -34.35 -36.67 5.08
CA MET A 1 -33.88 -35.36 4.57
C MET A 1 -34.06 -35.15 3.06
N LYS A 2 -34.24 -36.21 2.23
CA LYS A 2 -34.46 -36.05 0.76
C LYS A 2 -35.92 -35.78 0.32
N LEU A 3 -36.93 -36.19 1.10
CA LEU A 3 -38.34 -35.93 0.74
C LEU A 3 -38.77 -34.46 0.93
N ILE A 4 -38.21 -33.77 1.93
CA ILE A 4 -38.56 -32.37 2.23
C ILE A 4 -38.05 -31.45 1.10
N ILE A 5 -36.85 -31.73 0.58
CA ILE A 5 -36.26 -30.99 -0.54
C ILE A 5 -37.09 -31.20 -1.82
N PHE A 6 -37.59 -32.41 -2.06
CA PHE A 6 -38.43 -32.70 -3.24
C PHE A 6 -39.78 -31.98 -3.20
N LEU A 7 -40.40 -31.86 -2.03
CA LEU A 7 -41.64 -31.11 -1.86
C LEU A 7 -41.41 -29.60 -2.00
N TYR A 8 -40.28 -29.10 -1.49
CA TYR A 8 -39.93 -27.68 -1.60
C TYR A 8 -39.65 -27.25 -3.04
N ILE A 9 -38.96 -28.10 -3.80
CA ILE A 9 -38.71 -27.86 -5.24
C ILE A 9 -40.01 -27.87 -6.03
N ASN A 10 -40.94 -28.80 -5.74
CA ASN A 10 -42.23 -28.84 -6.43
C ASN A 10 -43.14 -27.64 -6.07
N LEU A 11 -43.07 -27.14 -4.84
CA LEU A 11 -43.79 -25.92 -4.43
C LEU A 11 -43.23 -24.68 -5.12
N LEU A 12 -41.90 -24.55 -5.22
CA LEU A 12 -41.27 -23.46 -5.97
C LEU A 12 -41.55 -23.55 -7.47
N TYR A 13 -41.58 -24.74 -8.04
CA TYR A 13 -41.90 -24.96 -9.45
C TYR A 13 -43.35 -24.55 -9.79
N ASN A 14 -44.31 -24.87 -8.91
CA ASN A 14 -45.71 -24.45 -9.08
C ASN A 14 -45.91 -22.94 -8.85
N PHE A 15 -45.12 -22.32 -7.97
CA PHE A 15 -45.19 -20.87 -7.73
C PHE A 15 -44.67 -20.06 -8.93
N ILE A 16 -43.63 -20.56 -9.61
CA ILE A 16 -43.10 -19.97 -10.84
C ILE A 16 -44.09 -20.19 -12.01
N TYR A 17 -44.78 -21.33 -12.06
CA TYR A 17 -45.73 -21.63 -13.15
C TYR A 17 -47.10 -20.95 -13.03
N THR A 18 -47.52 -20.53 -11.83
CA THR A 18 -48.82 -19.84 -11.62
C THR A 18 -48.75 -18.33 -11.80
N SER A 19 -47.53 -17.76 -11.86
CA SER A 19 -47.31 -16.33 -12.09
C SER A 19 -46.87 -16.00 -13.53
N GLY A 20 -46.96 -16.96 -14.44
CA GLY A 20 -46.71 -16.78 -15.87
C GLY A 20 -47.82 -15.98 -16.55
N THR A 21 -47.65 -14.67 -16.64
CA THR A 21 -48.38 -13.82 -17.58
C THR A 21 -48.15 -14.30 -19.02
N ARG A 22 -49.25 -14.39 -19.77
CA ARG A 22 -49.37 -14.87 -21.16
C ARG A 22 -48.25 -14.35 -22.08
N ILE A 23 -47.60 -15.27 -22.78
CA ILE A 23 -46.92 -15.02 -24.05
C ILE A 23 -47.80 -15.59 -25.17
N THR A 24 -48.23 -14.73 -26.09
CA THR A 24 -48.46 -15.11 -27.50
C THR A 24 -47.38 -14.43 -28.34
N PRO A 25 -46.94 -15.06 -29.45
CA PRO A 25 -45.62 -14.83 -30.04
C PRO A 25 -45.63 -13.72 -31.10
N GLY A 26 -44.59 -12.90 -31.13
CA GLY A 26 -44.33 -11.93 -32.20
C GLY A 26 -43.47 -10.75 -31.75
N ASP A 27 -42.23 -10.78 -32.21
CA ASP A 27 -41.31 -9.66 -32.49
C ASP A 27 -40.54 -8.98 -31.31
N GLU A 28 -39.22 -8.99 -31.49
CA GLU A 28 -38.16 -8.33 -30.74
C GLU A 28 -38.25 -6.78 -30.79
N GLU A 29 -37.38 -6.14 -30.00
CA GLU A 29 -36.98 -4.71 -30.01
C GLU A 29 -37.85 -3.70 -29.25
N SER A 30 -37.41 -3.31 -28.04
CA SER A 30 -37.38 -1.88 -27.64
C SER A 30 -36.80 -1.65 -26.24
N ASN A 31 -35.46 -1.60 -26.12
CA ASN A 31 -34.82 -0.67 -25.17
C ASN A 31 -33.42 -0.20 -25.60
N ASP A 32 -33.02 -0.45 -26.85
CA ASP A 32 -31.78 0.09 -27.43
C ASP A 32 -31.97 1.52 -28.00
N LYS A 33 -33.23 1.98 -28.09
CA LYS A 33 -33.60 3.27 -28.70
C LYS A 33 -33.34 4.50 -27.82
N SER A 34 -32.98 4.35 -26.54
CA SER A 34 -32.75 5.50 -25.64
C SER A 34 -31.27 5.86 -25.49
N VAL A 35 -30.38 4.86 -25.46
CA VAL A 35 -28.93 5.08 -25.36
C VAL A 35 -28.37 5.49 -26.72
N ALA A 36 -28.80 4.82 -27.80
CA ALA A 36 -28.40 5.18 -29.15
C ALA A 36 -28.90 6.57 -29.59
N SER A 37 -30.08 6.99 -29.12
CA SER A 37 -30.60 8.34 -29.42
C SER A 37 -29.87 9.44 -28.63
N SER A 38 -29.50 9.17 -27.37
CA SER A 38 -28.64 10.06 -26.59
C SER A 38 -27.27 10.20 -27.23
N LEU A 39 -26.63 9.07 -27.60
CA LEU A 39 -25.33 9.06 -28.29
C LEU A 39 -25.38 9.77 -29.65
N SER A 40 -26.51 9.66 -30.38
CA SER A 40 -26.69 10.36 -31.66
C SER A 40 -26.86 11.87 -31.49
N SER A 41 -27.48 12.32 -30.39
CA SER A 41 -27.56 13.74 -30.04
C SER A 41 -26.18 14.27 -29.68
N ASP A 42 -25.46 13.55 -28.82
CA ASP A 42 -24.11 13.92 -28.39
C ASP A 42 -23.12 13.97 -29.58
N LEU A 43 -23.28 13.08 -30.56
CA LEU A 43 -22.50 13.12 -31.81
C LEU A 43 -22.85 14.33 -32.70
N GLY A 44 -24.12 14.74 -32.71
CA GLY A 44 -24.61 15.92 -33.43
C GLY A 44 -24.03 17.19 -32.84
N ASP A 45 -24.08 17.33 -31.52
CA ASP A 45 -23.53 18.46 -30.77
C ASP A 45 -22.00 18.54 -30.90
N LEU A 46 -21.30 17.39 -30.95
CA LEU A 46 -19.87 17.34 -31.27
C LEU A 46 -19.57 17.84 -32.68
N SER A 47 -20.44 17.53 -33.65
CA SER A 47 -20.24 17.93 -35.06
C SER A 47 -20.41 19.44 -35.28
N GLU A 48 -21.28 20.07 -34.50
CA GLU A 48 -21.49 21.53 -34.52
C GLU A 48 -20.29 22.27 -33.89
N ASN A 49 -19.77 21.77 -32.77
CA ASN A 49 -18.56 22.31 -32.14
C ASN A 49 -17.30 22.20 -33.03
N VAL A 50 -17.21 21.16 -33.86
CA VAL A 50 -16.11 21.02 -34.85
C VAL A 50 -16.20 22.07 -35.96
N ASN A 51 -17.42 22.48 -36.34
CA ASN A 51 -17.63 23.54 -37.33
C ASN A 51 -17.39 24.94 -36.74
N GLU A 52 -17.70 25.16 -35.46
CA GLU A 52 -17.41 26.43 -34.75
C GLU A 52 -15.90 26.69 -34.61
N VAL A 53 -15.10 25.64 -34.39
CA VAL A 53 -13.61 25.72 -34.41
C VAL A 53 -13.06 26.05 -35.81
N THR A 54 -13.86 25.93 -36.88
CA THR A 54 -13.41 26.21 -38.25
C THR A 54 -13.63 27.64 -38.75
N GLU A 55 -14.36 28.51 -38.03
CA GLU A 55 -14.62 29.90 -38.47
C GLU A 55 -13.80 30.98 -37.76
N GLU A 56 -12.96 30.63 -36.78
CA GLU A 56 -12.02 31.58 -36.19
C GLU A 56 -10.58 31.24 -36.59
N TYR A 57 -9.83 32.24 -37.05
CA TYR A 57 -8.38 32.22 -37.38
C TYR A 57 -7.96 31.75 -38.78
N SER A 58 -8.25 32.60 -39.76
CA SER A 58 -7.29 32.90 -40.83
C SER A 58 -6.19 33.81 -40.30
N GLU A 59 -4.99 33.29 -40.03
CA GLU A 59 -3.70 33.96 -40.26
C GLU A 59 -2.50 33.05 -39.96
N ASP A 60 -1.39 33.41 -40.60
CA ASP A 60 -0.27 32.63 -41.14
C ASP A 60 0.73 32.05 -40.11
N SER A 61 1.32 30.88 -40.43
CA SER A 61 2.78 30.63 -40.48
C SER A 61 3.15 29.13 -40.46
N GLY A 62 3.80 28.67 -41.55
CA GLY A 62 5.01 27.86 -41.42
C GLY A 62 4.98 26.32 -41.51
N GLU A 63 4.04 25.66 -42.20
CA GLU A 63 4.17 24.20 -42.47
C GLU A 63 3.95 23.84 -43.95
N THR A 64 4.81 22.98 -44.50
CA THR A 64 4.75 22.49 -45.88
C THR A 64 3.71 21.37 -46.02
N GLY A 65 2.66 21.62 -46.81
CA GLY A 65 1.58 20.70 -47.16
C GLY A 65 0.48 21.46 -47.91
N THR A 66 -0.49 20.76 -48.52
CA THR A 66 -1.66 21.46 -49.07
C THR A 66 -2.51 22.07 -47.95
N PRO A 67 -3.21 23.20 -48.17
CA PRO A 67 -4.02 23.86 -47.13
C PRO A 67 -5.00 22.93 -46.40
N LYS A 68 -5.48 21.89 -47.09
CA LYS A 68 -6.36 20.86 -46.54
C LYS A 68 -5.63 19.91 -45.59
N GLU A 69 -4.43 19.46 -45.94
CA GLU A 69 -3.60 18.57 -45.09
C GLU A 69 -3.13 19.27 -43.82
N ILE A 70 -2.78 20.56 -43.92
CA ILE A 70 -2.40 21.39 -42.76
C ILE A 70 -3.58 21.53 -41.79
N LYS A 71 -4.79 21.77 -42.32
CA LYS A 71 -6.03 21.87 -41.53
C LYS A 71 -6.34 20.54 -40.80
N GLU A 72 -6.31 19.42 -41.50
CA GLU A 72 -6.56 18.09 -40.92
C GLU A 72 -5.53 17.72 -39.84
N LYS A 73 -4.25 18.05 -40.07
CA LYS A 73 -3.17 17.80 -39.10
C LYS A 73 -3.31 18.67 -37.84
N LYS A 74 -3.72 19.93 -38.00
CA LYS A 74 -3.97 20.86 -36.88
C LYS A 74 -5.18 20.42 -36.05
N ILE A 75 -6.26 19.97 -36.70
CA ILE A 75 -7.44 19.40 -36.04
C ILE A 75 -7.05 18.17 -35.22
N ARG A 76 -6.31 17.23 -35.81
CA ARG A 76 -5.85 16.02 -35.11
C ARG A 76 -5.00 16.35 -33.88
N LYS A 77 -4.12 17.36 -34.00
CA LYS A 77 -3.26 17.79 -32.89
C LYS A 77 -4.04 18.45 -31.76
N ASN A 78 -5.08 19.24 -32.07
CA ASN A 78 -5.95 19.83 -31.06
C ASN A 78 -6.80 18.77 -30.37
N TYR A 79 -7.37 17.82 -31.11
CA TYR A 79 -8.13 16.70 -30.55
C TYR A 79 -7.27 15.88 -29.58
N GLN A 80 -6.03 15.54 -29.98
CA GLN A 80 -5.12 14.79 -29.11
C GLN A 80 -4.83 15.53 -27.80
N LYS A 81 -4.61 16.85 -27.86
CA LYS A 81 -4.36 17.66 -26.66
C LYS A 81 -5.53 17.68 -25.71
N GLU A 82 -6.76 17.80 -26.22
CA GLU A 82 -7.95 17.79 -25.36
C GLU A 82 -8.18 16.41 -24.76
N PHE A 83 -8.00 15.34 -25.55
CA PHE A 83 -8.07 13.98 -25.06
C PHE A 83 -7.06 13.69 -23.94
N ASP A 84 -5.79 14.10 -24.11
CA ASP A 84 -4.75 13.91 -23.10
C ASP A 84 -5.08 14.67 -21.79
N LYS A 85 -5.66 15.88 -21.92
CA LYS A 85 -6.08 16.69 -20.78
C LYS A 85 -7.25 16.03 -20.03
N ASP A 86 -8.27 15.59 -20.74
CA ASP A 86 -9.42 14.90 -20.15
C ASP A 86 -9.01 13.59 -19.48
N PHE A 87 -8.07 12.86 -20.08
CA PHE A 87 -7.49 11.66 -19.49
C PHE A 87 -6.77 11.96 -18.17
N LEU A 88 -5.92 12.99 -18.15
CA LEU A 88 -5.21 13.42 -16.93
C LEU A 88 -6.17 13.90 -15.83
N ASP A 89 -7.25 14.58 -16.20
CA ASP A 89 -8.25 15.04 -15.24
C ASP A 89 -9.09 13.89 -14.69
N ALA A 90 -9.44 12.91 -15.53
CA ALA A 90 -10.06 11.66 -15.09
C ALA A 90 -9.15 10.87 -14.15
N GLU A 91 -7.85 10.79 -14.45
CA GLU A 91 -6.86 10.14 -13.60
C GLU A 91 -6.79 10.79 -12.20
N LYS A 92 -6.73 12.12 -12.12
CA LYS A 92 -6.77 12.85 -10.85
C LYS A 92 -8.05 12.57 -10.05
N VAL A 93 -9.19 12.45 -10.72
CA VAL A 93 -10.46 12.12 -10.06
C VAL A 93 -10.43 10.71 -9.49
N VAL A 94 -9.95 9.73 -10.27
CA VAL A 94 -9.79 8.34 -9.83
C VAL A 94 -8.83 8.25 -8.66
N GLU A 95 -7.68 8.93 -8.72
CA GLU A 95 -6.71 8.97 -7.62
C GLU A 95 -7.34 9.54 -6.34
N LYS A 96 -8.06 10.66 -6.46
CA LYS A 96 -8.76 11.28 -5.33
C LYS A 96 -9.83 10.35 -4.74
N GLN A 97 -10.57 9.64 -5.58
CA GLN A 97 -11.58 8.68 -5.15
C GLN A 97 -10.96 7.45 -4.49
N TYR A 98 -9.87 6.91 -5.06
CA TYR A 98 -9.10 5.81 -4.49
C TYR A 98 -8.53 6.18 -3.13
N ASN A 99 -7.88 7.34 -3.01
CA ASN A 99 -7.34 7.84 -1.75
C ASN A 99 -8.44 8.07 -0.70
N LYS A 100 -9.62 8.57 -1.12
CA LYS A 100 -10.79 8.71 -0.24
C LYS A 100 -11.35 7.35 0.19
N TYR A 101 -11.43 6.38 -0.72
CA TYR A 101 -11.90 5.02 -0.43
C TYR A 101 -10.97 4.29 0.54
N VAL A 102 -9.66 4.29 0.26
CA VAL A 102 -8.63 3.73 1.14
C VAL A 102 -8.68 4.37 2.53
N LYS A 103 -8.88 5.68 2.60
CA LYS A 103 -9.03 6.38 3.88
C LYS A 103 -10.33 6.01 4.60
N GLY A 104 -11.45 5.88 3.87
CA GLY A 104 -12.78 5.59 4.41
C GLY A 104 -13.01 4.14 4.81
N THR A 105 -12.37 3.16 4.16
CA THR A 105 -12.37 1.75 4.61
C THR A 105 -11.61 1.57 5.92
N TYR A 106 -10.88 2.59 6.37
CA TYR A 106 -9.99 2.58 7.51
C TYR A 106 -10.41 3.42 8.70
N GLU A 107 -11.54 4.11 8.61
CA GLU A 107 -12.04 4.95 9.71
C GLU A 107 -12.47 4.15 10.95
N SER A 108 -12.51 2.81 10.91
CA SER A 108 -12.84 1.99 12.08
C SER A 108 -11.64 1.37 12.82
N LEU A 109 -10.42 1.42 12.26
CA LEU A 109 -9.19 1.04 12.96
C LEU A 109 -7.98 1.38 12.09
N ASP A 110 -7.24 2.41 12.46
CA ASP A 110 -6.05 2.88 11.75
C ASP A 110 -4.83 1.93 11.96
N LEU A 111 -4.98 0.64 11.67
CA LEU A 111 -3.97 -0.41 11.93
C LEU A 111 -2.64 -0.20 11.18
N ILE A 112 -2.58 0.66 10.14
CA ILE A 112 -1.44 0.78 9.21
C ILE A 112 -0.60 1.89 9.78
N GLN A 113 -1.22 3.04 10.10
CA GLN A 113 -0.57 4.06 10.89
C GLN A 113 -0.10 3.47 12.23
N PHE A 114 -0.97 2.73 12.92
CA PHE A 114 -0.61 2.07 14.18
C PHE A 114 0.57 1.11 13.99
N SER A 115 0.53 0.23 12.99
CA SER A 115 1.64 -0.70 12.72
C SER A 115 2.92 0.05 12.33
N SER A 116 2.82 1.09 11.51
CA SER A 116 3.96 1.93 11.10
C SER A 116 4.58 2.66 12.30
N GLU A 117 3.78 3.22 13.20
CA GLU A 117 4.25 3.87 14.42
C GLU A 117 4.90 2.86 15.38
N HIS A 118 4.28 1.70 15.57
CA HIS A 118 4.85 0.62 16.37
C HIS A 118 6.17 0.12 15.81
N LEU A 119 6.28 -0.04 14.49
CA LEU A 119 7.52 -0.41 13.83
C LEU A 119 8.59 0.68 13.98
N LYS A 120 8.23 1.96 13.78
CA LYS A 120 9.16 3.08 14.01
C LYS A 120 9.67 3.07 15.46
N ARG A 121 8.79 2.93 16.45
CA ARG A 121 9.19 2.82 17.86
C ARG A 121 10.11 1.62 18.10
N PHE A 122 9.75 0.44 17.58
CA PHE A 122 10.60 -0.75 17.67
C PHE A 122 12.02 -0.48 17.13
N TRP A 123 12.15 0.02 15.90
CA TRP A 123 13.45 0.25 15.27
C TRP A 123 14.27 1.35 15.97
N TYR A 124 13.68 2.50 16.25
CA TYR A 124 14.44 3.68 16.69
C TYR A 124 14.59 3.79 18.21
N THR A 125 13.71 3.18 19.01
CA THR A 125 13.75 3.27 20.48
C THR A 125 13.69 1.91 21.18
N GLY A 126 13.11 0.88 20.55
CA GLY A 126 12.80 -0.41 21.18
C GLY A 126 13.84 -1.52 21.08
N GLN A 127 14.78 -1.47 20.11
CA GLN A 127 15.78 -2.54 19.93
C GLN A 127 16.68 -2.75 21.16
N CYS A 128 16.92 -1.70 21.94
CA CYS A 128 17.77 -1.73 23.13
C CYS A 128 17.43 -0.54 24.04
N LYS A 129 17.92 -0.57 25.29
CA LYS A 129 17.86 0.63 26.15
C LYS A 129 18.80 1.70 25.59
N ARG A 130 18.23 2.78 25.08
CA ARG A 130 18.94 3.90 24.45
C ARG A 130 19.65 4.78 25.49
N ASN A 131 20.83 5.28 25.14
CA ASN A 131 21.65 6.16 25.95
C ASN A 131 21.34 7.64 25.69
N TYR A 132 20.26 8.13 26.30
CA TYR A 132 19.84 9.53 26.17
C TYR A 132 20.70 10.54 26.96
N THR A 133 21.72 10.09 27.70
CA THR A 133 22.70 11.00 28.31
C THR A 133 23.62 11.63 27.25
N LEU A 134 23.69 11.02 26.07
CA LEU A 134 24.42 11.58 24.94
C LEU A 134 23.64 12.72 24.31
N GLU A 135 24.37 13.75 23.91
CA GLU A 135 23.80 14.97 23.34
C GLU A 135 23.22 14.71 21.96
N CYS A 136 24.00 14.11 21.06
CA CYS A 136 23.58 13.85 19.69
C CYS A 136 23.09 12.40 19.48
N PRO A 137 22.16 12.20 18.53
CA PRO A 137 21.86 10.87 18.00
C PRO A 137 23.12 10.21 17.43
N LYS A 138 23.05 8.90 17.28
CA LYS A 138 24.06 8.10 16.57
C LYS A 138 24.22 8.63 15.14
N SER A 139 25.47 8.69 14.68
CA SER A 139 25.86 9.22 13.37
C SER A 139 25.62 10.71 13.13
N TRP A 140 25.08 11.44 14.12
CA TRP A 140 24.96 12.90 14.06
C TRP A 140 26.21 13.54 14.69
N VAL A 141 26.68 14.64 14.10
CA VAL A 141 27.90 15.32 14.52
C VAL A 141 27.54 16.54 15.36
N LYS A 142 28.18 16.70 16.51
CA LYS A 142 28.05 17.91 17.33
C LYS A 142 28.70 19.11 16.64
N VAL A 143 27.95 20.19 16.53
CA VAL A 143 28.36 21.51 16.01
C VAL A 143 27.99 22.60 17.02
N GLU A 144 28.38 23.85 16.76
CA GLU A 144 28.14 24.97 17.71
C GLU A 144 26.65 25.16 18.06
N ASN A 145 25.75 24.91 17.10
CA ASN A 145 24.30 25.12 17.24
C ASN A 145 23.51 23.81 17.49
N GLY A 146 24.16 22.77 18.02
CA GLY A 146 23.52 21.49 18.34
C GLY A 146 24.11 20.33 17.55
N CYS A 147 23.25 19.44 17.04
CA CYS A 147 23.64 18.22 16.35
C CYS A 147 23.21 18.29 14.89
N LYS A 148 24.14 18.01 13.98
CA LYS A 148 23.90 17.98 12.53
C LYS A 148 23.84 16.54 12.01
N ALA A 149 22.81 16.25 11.24
CA ALA A 149 22.58 14.98 10.58
C ALA A 149 23.61 14.73 9.45
N PRO A 150 23.88 13.46 9.10
CA PRO A 150 24.70 13.14 7.94
C PRO A 150 23.99 13.48 6.62
N GLU A 151 24.76 13.64 5.54
CA GLU A 151 24.22 14.03 4.21
C GLU A 151 23.17 13.05 3.65
N ASN A 152 23.20 11.79 4.09
CA ASN A 152 22.26 10.74 3.65
C ASN A 152 21.05 10.59 4.57
N TYR A 153 20.82 11.52 5.51
CA TYR A 153 19.65 11.47 6.36
C TYR A 153 18.38 11.70 5.54
N SER A 154 17.47 10.72 5.59
CA SER A 154 16.21 10.71 4.83
C SER A 154 14.97 10.75 5.73
N GLY A 155 15.13 11.15 6.99
CA GLY A 155 13.99 11.30 7.91
C GLY A 155 13.23 12.60 7.68
N ASP A 156 12.03 12.69 8.25
CA ASP A 156 11.07 13.78 8.00
C ASP A 156 11.36 15.07 8.79
N CYS A 157 12.49 15.16 9.49
CA CYS A 157 12.82 16.24 10.42
C CYS A 157 14.02 17.06 9.95
N ASP A 158 14.24 18.22 10.58
CA ASP A 158 15.38 19.09 10.27
C ASP A 158 16.72 18.37 10.50
N ASP A 159 17.70 18.67 9.63
CA ASP A 159 19.05 18.12 9.66
C ASP A 159 19.95 18.80 10.70
N LEU A 160 19.47 19.83 11.40
CA LEU A 160 20.18 20.53 12.47
C LEU A 160 19.25 20.78 13.66
N ARG A 161 19.59 20.26 14.84
CA ARG A 161 18.77 20.42 16.05
C ARG A 161 19.59 20.37 17.33
N ASP A 162 19.25 21.24 18.29
CA ASP A 162 19.80 21.20 19.64
C ASP A 162 18.97 20.28 20.56
N PHE A 163 19.67 19.36 21.24
CA PHE A 163 19.08 18.38 22.16
C PHE A 163 19.55 18.57 23.61
N SER A 164 20.37 19.61 23.88
CA SER A 164 21.03 19.82 25.17
C SER A 164 20.05 19.97 26.33
N ASN A 165 18.88 20.55 26.07
CA ASN A 165 17.84 20.82 27.08
C ASN A 165 16.67 19.82 27.05
N MET A 166 16.76 18.76 26.25
CA MET A 166 15.68 17.77 26.13
C MET A 166 15.82 16.66 27.16
N LYS A 167 14.70 16.31 27.80
CA LYS A 167 14.58 15.14 28.66
C LYS A 167 14.70 13.84 27.84
N PRO A 168 15.05 12.71 28.48
CA PRO A 168 15.10 11.42 27.80
C PRO A 168 13.82 11.07 27.04
N GLU A 169 12.65 11.34 27.61
CA GLU A 169 11.34 11.11 26.98
C GLU A 169 11.16 11.93 25.69
N GLU A 170 11.64 13.18 25.67
CA GLU A 170 11.55 14.06 24.50
C GLU A 170 12.53 13.62 23.40
N LYS A 171 13.71 13.13 23.79
CA LYS A 171 14.67 12.52 22.86
C LYS A 171 14.15 11.21 22.28
N GLU A 172 13.48 10.40 23.09
CA GLU A 172 12.81 9.18 22.64
C GLU A 172 11.71 9.51 21.62
N ASP A 173 10.86 10.49 21.94
CA ASP A 173 9.79 10.90 21.04
C ASP A 173 10.30 11.48 19.72
N PHE A 174 11.41 12.23 19.77
CA PHE A 174 12.09 12.68 18.56
C PHE A 174 12.66 11.50 17.75
N ALA A 175 13.29 10.53 18.42
CA ALA A 175 13.95 9.41 17.77
C ALA A 175 13.02 8.63 16.82
N TRP A 176 11.86 8.17 17.31
CA TRP A 176 10.96 7.37 16.47
C TRP A 176 10.21 8.19 15.41
N ARG A 177 9.91 9.46 15.69
CA ARG A 177 9.24 10.35 14.71
C ARG A 177 10.17 10.71 13.56
N CYS A 178 11.41 11.06 13.91
CA CYS A 178 12.42 11.55 12.98
C CYS A 178 13.33 10.45 12.45
N GLN A 179 13.08 9.19 12.81
CA GLN A 179 13.82 8.04 12.29
C GLN A 179 15.33 8.15 12.60
N VAL A 180 15.66 8.62 13.81
CA VAL A 180 17.02 8.70 14.33
C VAL A 180 17.14 7.81 15.55
N GLU A 181 18.35 7.39 15.90
CA GLU A 181 18.56 6.54 17.06
C GLU A 181 19.67 7.07 17.94
N TRP A 182 19.52 6.95 19.26
CA TRP A 182 20.64 7.14 20.18
C TRP A 182 21.41 5.81 20.35
N PRO A 183 22.72 5.84 20.65
CA PRO A 183 23.47 4.61 20.94
C PRO A 183 22.83 3.78 22.07
N CYS A 184 23.00 2.47 22.07
CA CYS A 184 22.54 1.62 23.18
C CYS A 184 23.42 1.85 24.42
N ILE A 185 22.87 1.72 25.64
CA ILE A 185 23.69 1.79 26.88
C ILE A 185 24.68 0.62 26.94
N ASN A 186 24.25 -0.56 26.50
CA ASN A 186 25.07 -1.74 26.37
C ASN A 186 24.97 -2.21 24.92
N GLU A 187 25.91 -1.79 24.06
CA GLU A 187 26.13 -2.43 22.75
C GLU A 187 26.77 -3.82 22.94
N MET A 188 26.28 -4.62 23.90
CA MET A 188 26.62 -6.05 23.83
C MET A 188 25.97 -6.57 22.56
N PRO A 189 26.72 -7.31 21.71
CA PRO A 189 26.12 -8.05 20.62
C PRO A 189 24.90 -8.78 21.16
N ILE A 190 23.77 -8.71 20.46
CA ILE A 190 22.71 -9.71 20.64
C ILE A 190 23.46 -11.03 20.55
N ASP A 191 23.43 -11.80 21.63
CA ASP A 191 24.32 -12.94 21.84
C ASP A 191 24.49 -13.73 20.54
N GLU A 192 25.71 -13.69 19.97
CA GLU A 192 26.08 -14.49 18.80
C GLU A 192 26.21 -15.99 19.18
N GLY A 193 25.88 -16.34 20.42
CA GLY A 193 25.73 -17.69 20.89
C GLY A 193 24.56 -18.42 20.23
N PHE A 194 24.84 -19.64 19.76
CA PHE A 194 23.84 -20.59 19.31
C PHE A 194 23.13 -21.18 20.54
N GLU A 195 22.18 -20.42 21.11
CA GLU A 195 21.34 -20.96 22.18
C GLU A 195 20.22 -21.84 21.60
N CYS A 196 20.03 -23.01 22.20
CA CYS A 196 18.90 -23.86 21.86
C CYS A 196 17.58 -23.19 22.26
N PRO A 197 16.49 -23.45 21.51
CA PRO A 197 15.18 -22.96 21.90
C PRO A 197 14.81 -23.39 23.32
N PHE A 198 13.95 -22.62 23.99
CA PHE A 198 13.43 -22.91 25.31
C PHE A 198 12.90 -24.35 25.39
N GLU A 199 13.35 -25.09 26.41
CA GLU A 199 13.09 -26.54 26.64
C GLU A 199 13.72 -27.52 25.66
N TRP A 200 14.48 -27.08 24.66
CA TRP A 200 15.25 -27.97 23.79
C TRP A 200 16.60 -28.29 24.43
N ALA A 201 17.00 -29.56 24.40
CA ALA A 201 18.23 -30.03 25.00
C ALA A 201 19.43 -29.81 24.05
N PRO A 202 20.53 -29.18 24.50
CA PRO A 202 21.74 -29.07 23.70
C PRO A 202 22.43 -30.44 23.60
N ILE A 203 22.63 -30.93 22.38
CA ILE A 203 23.47 -32.09 22.08
C ILE A 203 24.93 -31.65 21.88
N SER A 204 25.14 -30.46 21.29
CA SER A 204 26.45 -29.80 21.13
C SER A 204 26.27 -28.28 21.13
N ASP A 205 27.35 -27.54 20.90
CA ASP A 205 27.37 -26.06 20.87
C ASP A 205 26.34 -25.44 19.92
N SER A 206 25.91 -26.14 18.85
CA SER A 206 24.90 -25.65 17.90
C SER A 206 23.76 -26.64 17.64
N LEU A 207 23.88 -27.91 18.08
CA LEU A 207 22.89 -28.95 17.79
C LEU A 207 21.91 -29.09 18.95
N CYS A 208 20.62 -28.95 18.67
CA CYS A 208 19.53 -28.97 19.64
C CYS A 208 18.54 -30.10 19.38
N LEU A 209 18.03 -30.70 20.46
CA LEU A 209 17.04 -31.76 20.46
C LEU A 209 15.75 -31.28 21.12
N ALA A 210 14.64 -31.37 20.39
CA ALA A 210 13.33 -31.03 20.90
C ALA A 210 12.89 -31.97 22.04
N PRO A 211 12.10 -31.47 23.01
CA PRO A 211 11.49 -32.34 24.00
C PRO A 211 10.53 -33.33 23.34
N LYS A 212 10.26 -34.46 24.00
CA LYS A 212 9.32 -35.48 23.50
C LYS A 212 7.91 -34.94 23.24
N THR A 213 7.55 -33.84 23.91
CA THR A 213 6.26 -33.15 23.81
C THR A 213 6.18 -32.21 22.60
N TYR A 214 7.28 -31.97 21.89
CA TYR A 214 7.27 -31.11 20.72
C TYR A 214 6.44 -31.72 19.59
N ASP A 215 5.42 -30.97 19.16
CA ASP A 215 4.43 -31.35 18.15
C ASP A 215 4.42 -30.40 16.94
N GLY A 216 5.43 -29.53 16.84
CA GLY A 216 5.58 -28.57 15.75
C GLY A 216 5.95 -29.19 14.41
N ILE A 217 5.84 -28.40 13.34
CA ILE A 217 6.03 -28.86 11.95
C ILE A 217 7.50 -29.09 11.55
N CYS A 218 8.45 -28.62 12.36
CA CYS A 218 9.88 -28.70 12.05
C CYS A 218 10.53 -29.98 12.60
N SER A 219 11.74 -30.29 12.12
CA SER A 219 12.52 -31.44 12.62
C SER A 219 12.75 -31.33 14.14
N PRO A 220 12.65 -32.44 14.90
CA PRO A 220 12.95 -32.46 16.34
C PRO A 220 14.45 -32.36 16.63
N ILE A 221 15.29 -32.30 15.59
CA ILE A 221 16.72 -32.03 15.69
C ILE A 221 17.02 -30.83 14.81
N ILE A 222 17.70 -29.82 15.35
CA ILE A 222 18.12 -28.64 14.61
C ILE A 222 19.58 -28.27 14.89
N ASP A 223 20.28 -27.86 13.85
CA ASP A 223 21.58 -27.21 13.94
C ASP A 223 21.42 -25.68 13.80
N MET A 224 21.54 -24.98 14.93
CA MET A 224 21.41 -23.53 15.04
C MET A 224 22.51 -22.78 14.28
N SER A 225 23.62 -23.44 13.90
CA SER A 225 24.65 -22.84 13.04
C SER A 225 24.13 -22.48 11.64
N THR A 226 23.03 -23.12 11.22
CA THR A 226 22.38 -22.88 9.92
C THR A 226 21.31 -21.80 9.98
N VAL A 227 20.94 -21.34 11.19
CA VAL A 227 19.90 -20.35 11.44
C VAL A 227 20.55 -19.02 11.77
N ASP A 228 20.67 -18.16 10.75
CA ASP A 228 21.11 -16.77 10.91
C ASP A 228 20.13 -15.96 11.77
N ILE A 229 20.61 -14.90 12.44
CA ILE A 229 19.85 -14.00 13.31
C ILE A 229 18.62 -13.43 12.59
N SER A 230 18.76 -13.14 11.29
CA SER A 230 17.69 -12.64 10.42
C SER A 230 16.56 -13.68 10.21
N LYS A 231 16.87 -14.96 10.40
CA LYS A 231 15.95 -16.09 10.21
C LYS A 231 15.49 -16.70 11.52
N LYS A 232 16.12 -16.37 12.64
CA LYS A 232 15.77 -16.87 13.98
C LYS A 232 14.30 -16.58 14.31
N ALA A 233 13.85 -15.34 14.15
CA ALA A 233 12.45 -14.96 14.39
C ALA A 233 11.46 -15.68 13.47
N PHE A 234 11.80 -15.84 12.18
CA PHE A 234 10.96 -16.60 11.24
C PHE A 234 10.89 -18.08 11.61
N TYR A 235 12.01 -18.66 12.06
CA TYR A 235 12.10 -20.04 12.50
C TYR A 235 11.27 -20.28 13.76
N GLU A 236 11.39 -19.42 14.77
CA GLU A 236 10.59 -19.45 15.99
C GLU A 236 9.09 -19.47 15.69
N TRP A 237 8.64 -18.55 14.82
CA TRP A 237 7.27 -18.49 14.36
C TRP A 237 6.85 -19.76 13.60
N LYS A 238 7.66 -20.19 12.64
CA LYS A 238 7.33 -21.34 11.76
C LYS A 238 7.26 -22.64 12.54
N CYS A 239 8.17 -22.84 13.48
CA CYS A 239 8.32 -24.08 14.23
C CYS A 239 7.57 -24.07 15.56
N ASN A 240 6.96 -22.93 15.93
CA ASN A 240 6.30 -22.72 17.21
C ASN A 240 7.25 -23.04 18.39
N VAL A 241 8.45 -22.47 18.32
CA VAL A 241 9.48 -22.58 19.35
C VAL A 241 9.85 -21.18 19.85
N TYR A 242 10.36 -21.09 21.08
CA TYR A 242 10.67 -19.81 21.74
C TYR A 242 12.16 -19.74 22.06
N SER A 243 12.75 -18.54 22.05
CA SER A 243 14.10 -18.32 22.59
C SER A 243 14.12 -18.59 24.10
N SER A 244 15.26 -19.07 24.60
CA SER A 244 15.52 -19.31 26.04
C SER A 244 15.69 -18.05 26.86
#